data_AF-K2DY14-F1
#
_entry.id   AF-K2DY14-F1
#
_cell.length_a   1.000
_cell.length_b   1.000
_cell.length_c   1.000
_cell.angle_alpha   90.00
_cell.angle_beta   90.00
_cell.angle_gamma   90.00
#
_symmetry.space_group_name_H-M   'P 1'
#
loop_
_entity.id
_entity.type
_entity.pdbx_description
1 polymer ?
#
loop_
_entity_poly.entity_id
_entity_poly.type
_entity_poly.pdbx_seq_one_letter_code
_entity_poly.pdbx_strand_id
1 'polypeptide(L)'
;MSVLASPSGVLDDVQEEYLRQAVMDAWEKKHKKTNIDDVIEALQKLGLERKDNRLEDLVVLLAKYSTTGPYPSIFNEYSAIAPEASFVVLELGELENKPDLMKAVLFALILNIEEQMY
;
A
#
# COMPACT_ATOMS: atom_id res chain seq x y z
N MET A 1 -7.09 0.66 -2.47
CA MET A 1 -5.73 1.13 -2.84
C MET A 1 -5.64 2.63 -3.09
N SER A 2 -6.66 3.31 -3.65
CA SER A 2 -6.66 4.78 -3.85
C SER A 2 -6.45 5.59 -2.56
N VAL A 3 -6.93 5.09 -1.40
CA VAL A 3 -6.78 5.74 -0.09
C VAL A 3 -5.33 5.81 0.43
N LEU A 4 -4.46 4.86 0.06
CA LEU A 4 -3.07 4.84 0.54
C LEU A 4 -2.18 5.81 -0.23
N ALA A 5 -2.43 5.97 -1.52
CA ALA A 5 -1.69 6.87 -2.39
C ALA A 5 -2.21 8.33 -2.32
N SER A 6 -3.36 8.59 -1.69
CA SER A 6 -3.90 9.94 -1.50
C SER A 6 -4.52 10.14 -0.11
N PRO A 7 -3.72 10.53 0.91
CA PRO A 7 -4.24 10.93 2.22
C PRO A 7 -5.02 12.26 2.19
N SER A 8 -4.83 13.07 1.13
CA SER A 8 -5.33 14.44 1.02
C SER A 8 -6.40 14.66 -0.07
N GLY A 9 -6.68 13.66 -0.92
CA GLY A 9 -7.55 13.79 -2.12
C GLY A 9 -6.85 14.64 -3.19
N VAL A 10 -6.69 14.27 -4.46
CA VAL A 10 -7.29 13.30 -5.37
C VAL A 10 -6.13 12.89 -6.29
N LEU A 11 -5.97 11.61 -6.64
CA LEU A 11 -5.00 11.23 -7.67
C LEU A 11 -5.56 11.68 -9.02
N ASP A 12 -4.72 12.28 -9.87
CA ASP A 12 -5.10 12.55 -11.26
C ASP A 12 -5.36 11.22 -11.99
N ASP A 13 -6.26 11.19 -12.98
CA ASP A 13 -6.67 9.97 -13.70
C ASP A 13 -5.45 9.21 -14.25
N VAL A 14 -4.42 9.95 -14.66
CA VAL A 14 -3.17 9.39 -15.17
C VAL A 14 -2.32 8.76 -14.06
N GLN A 15 -2.28 9.36 -12.86
CA GLN A 15 -1.60 8.78 -11.71
C GLN A 15 -2.30 7.49 -11.24
N GLU A 16 -3.64 7.46 -11.27
CA GLU A 16 -4.39 6.25 -10.98
C GLU A 16 -4.07 5.13 -11.97
N GLU A 17 -4.01 5.44 -13.26
CA GLU A 17 -3.69 4.44 -14.28
C GLU A 17 -2.24 3.94 -14.17
N TYR A 18 -1.28 4.81 -13.86
CA TYR A 18 0.10 4.40 -13.60
C TYR A 18 0.21 3.51 -12.37
N LEU A 19 -0.47 3.86 -11.29
CA LEU A 19 -0.50 3.04 -10.08
C LEU A 19 -1.12 1.67 -10.37
N ARG A 20 -2.22 1.62 -11.13
CA ARG A 20 -2.85 0.36 -11.54
C ARG A 20 -1.91 -0.53 -12.34
N GLN A 21 -1.19 0.04 -13.33
CA GLN A 21 -0.21 -0.71 -14.11
C GLN A 21 0.92 -1.27 -13.24
N ALA A 22 1.45 -0.46 -12.32
CA ALA A 22 2.51 -0.90 -11.42
C ALA A 22 2.06 -2.01 -10.47
N VAL A 23 0.84 -1.92 -9.93
CA VAL A 23 0.26 -2.98 -9.09
C VAL A 23 0.10 -4.29 -9.88
N MET A 24 -0.37 -4.23 -11.12
CA MET A 24 -0.51 -5.41 -11.97
C MET A 24 0.85 -6.05 -12.29
N ASP A 25 1.86 -5.25 -12.67
CA ASP A 25 3.22 -5.75 -12.95
C ASP A 25 3.88 -6.37 -11.70
N ALA A 26 3.69 -5.75 -10.53
CA ALA A 26 4.17 -6.29 -9.26
C ALA A 26 3.46 -7.61 -8.89
N TRP A 27 2.14 -7.70 -9.13
CA TRP A 27 1.35 -8.91 -8.90
C TRP A 27 1.74 -10.05 -9.85
N GLU A 28 1.90 -9.78 -11.14
CA GLU A 28 2.31 -10.80 -12.12
C GLU A 28 3.67 -11.42 -11.77
N LYS A 29 4.59 -10.65 -11.19
CA LYS A 29 5.91 -11.15 -10.81
C LYS A 29 5.92 -11.95 -9.51
N LYS A 30 5.19 -11.51 -8.48
CA LYS A 30 5.34 -12.03 -7.10
C LYS A 30 4.06 -12.63 -6.49
N HIS A 31 2.91 -12.45 -7.14
CA HIS A 31 1.61 -12.99 -6.75
C HIS A 31 1.34 -12.72 -5.25
N LYS A 32 1.08 -13.77 -4.45
CA LYS A 32 0.79 -13.65 -3.01
C LYS A 32 1.96 -13.09 -2.17
N LYS A 33 3.15 -12.93 -2.75
CA LYS A 33 4.31 -12.33 -2.10
C LYS A 33 4.54 -10.87 -2.48
N THR A 34 3.66 -10.28 -3.29
CA THR A 34 3.75 -8.88 -3.69
C THR A 34 3.56 -7.97 -2.47
N ASN A 35 4.46 -7.02 -2.29
CA ASN A 35 4.39 -5.99 -1.26
C ASN A 35 4.48 -4.57 -1.88
N ILE A 36 4.48 -3.55 -1.04
CA ILE A 36 4.53 -2.15 -1.50
C ILE A 36 5.88 -1.76 -2.13
N ASP A 37 6.98 -2.40 -1.73
CA ASP A 37 8.29 -2.19 -2.34
C ASP A 37 8.27 -2.62 -3.81
N ASP A 38 7.57 -3.72 -4.12
CA ASP A 38 7.42 -4.22 -5.49
C ASP A 38 6.65 -3.25 -6.39
N VAL A 39 5.63 -2.61 -5.83
CA VAL A 39 4.85 -1.58 -6.53
C VAL A 39 5.71 -0.34 -6.78
N ILE A 40 6.53 0.06 -5.81
CA ILE A 40 7.47 1.17 -5.96
C ILE A 40 8.52 0.87 -7.04
N GLU A 41 9.07 -0.35 -7.06
CA GLU A 41 10.01 -0.79 -8.10
C GLU A 41 9.37 -0.74 -9.49
N ALA A 42 8.12 -1.21 -9.62
CA ALA A 42 7.37 -1.16 -10.88
C ALA A 42 7.11 0.29 -11.34
N LEU A 43 6.75 1.20 -10.43
CA LEU A 43 6.58 2.63 -10.72
C LEU A 43 7.87 3.29 -11.17
N GLN A 44 8.99 2.99 -10.50
CA GLN A 44 10.31 3.50 -10.90
C GLN A 44 10.69 3.04 -12.30
N LYS A 45 10.44 1.77 -12.63
CA LYS A 45 10.69 1.23 -13.98
C LYS A 45 9.82 1.91 -15.03
N LEU A 46 8.53 2.08 -14.76
CA LEU A 46 7.61 2.86 -15.61
C LEU A 46 8.11 4.30 -15.81
N GLY A 47 8.65 4.91 -14.75
CA GLY A 47 9.22 6.26 -14.76
C GLY A 47 10.38 6.40 -15.75
N LEU A 48 11.28 5.42 -15.78
CA LEU A 48 12.41 5.39 -16.71
C LEU A 48 11.97 5.30 -18.18
N GLU A 49 10.89 4.56 -18.45
CA GLU A 49 10.35 4.36 -19.80
C GLU A 49 9.54 5.57 -20.30
N ARG A 50 8.68 6.12 -19.43
CA ARG A 50 7.73 7.18 -19.79
C ARG A 50 8.29 8.59 -19.63
N LYS A 51 9.29 8.78 -18.76
CA LYS A 51 9.87 10.08 -18.39
C LYS A 51 8.82 11.09 -17.94
N ASP A 52 7.87 10.61 -17.13
CA ASP A 52 6.77 11.41 -16.58
C ASP A 52 6.99 11.66 -15.08
N ASN A 53 7.11 12.92 -14.69
CA ASN A 53 7.39 13.33 -13.31
C ASN A 53 6.28 12.90 -12.33
N ARG A 54 5.06 12.65 -12.80
CA ARG A 54 3.95 12.17 -11.95
C ARG A 54 4.23 10.79 -11.34
N LEU A 55 5.08 9.98 -12.00
CA LEU A 55 5.54 8.70 -11.47
C LEU A 55 6.51 8.89 -10.30
N GLU A 56 7.35 9.93 -10.33
CA GLU A 56 8.22 10.27 -9.21
C GLU A 56 7.42 10.71 -7.98
N ASP A 57 6.36 11.49 -8.17
CA ASP A 57 5.45 11.88 -7.09
C ASP A 57 4.83 10.65 -6.41
N LEU A 58 4.35 9.69 -7.20
CA LEU A 58 3.80 8.43 -6.69
C LEU A 58 4.85 7.63 -5.90
N VAL A 59 6.08 7.55 -6.40
CA VAL A 59 7.20 6.88 -5.71
C VAL A 59 7.48 7.54 -4.37
N VAL A 60 7.56 8.88 -4.32
CA VAL A 60 7.79 9.63 -3.08
C VAL A 60 6.65 9.42 -2.08
N LEU A 61 5.40 9.46 -2.55
CA LEU A 61 4.22 9.27 -1.70
C LEU A 61 4.15 7.86 -1.12
N LEU A 62 4.52 6.83 -1.89
CA LEU A 62 4.48 5.43 -1.44
C LEU A 62 5.72 5.04 -0.62
N ALA A 63 6.86 5.69 -0.82
CA ALA A 63 8.10 5.40 -0.08
C ALA A 63 7.97 5.57 1.43
N LYS A 64 7.01 6.35 1.93
CA LYS A 64 6.73 6.44 3.39
C LYS A 64 6.21 5.14 4.01
N TYR A 65 5.74 4.21 3.17
CA TYR A 65 5.19 2.92 3.56
C TYR A 65 6.11 1.75 3.16
N SER A 66 7.24 2.00 2.51
CA SER A 66 8.21 0.97 2.09
C SER A 66 9.07 0.45 3.25
N THR A 67 9.88 -0.58 3.00
CA THR A 67 10.95 -1.02 3.94
C THR A 67 11.99 0.06 4.21
N THR A 68 12.10 1.07 3.36
CA THR A 68 13.00 2.22 3.54
C THR A 68 12.33 3.41 4.19
N GLY A 69 11.01 3.34 4.36
CA GLY A 69 10.21 4.35 5.04
C GLY A 69 10.37 4.31 6.56
N PRO A 70 9.75 5.26 7.28
CA PRO A 70 9.80 5.34 8.74
C PRO A 70 9.13 4.15 9.46
N TYR A 71 8.37 3.30 8.76
CA TYR A 71 7.56 2.23 9.35
C TYR A 71 7.75 0.86 8.66
N PRO A 72 9.00 0.36 8.56
CA PRO A 72 9.30 -0.80 7.74
C PRO A 72 8.70 -2.11 8.26
N SER A 73 8.51 -2.23 9.57
CA SER A 73 7.95 -3.41 10.24
C SER A 73 6.43 -3.60 10.04
N ILE A 74 5.73 -2.61 9.47
CA ILE A 74 4.25 -2.64 9.38
C ILE A 74 3.75 -3.16 8.03
N PHE A 75 4.44 -2.83 6.93
CA PHE A 75 3.90 -3.05 5.57
C PHE A 75 4.47 -4.26 4.83
N ASN A 76 5.53 -4.88 5.35
CA ASN A 76 6.31 -5.87 4.61
C ASN A 76 6.32 -7.27 5.24
N GLU A 77 5.53 -7.48 6.30
CA GLU A 77 5.21 -8.83 6.78
C GLU A 77 3.87 -9.29 6.21
N TYR A 78 3.73 -10.60 5.99
CA TYR A 78 2.48 -11.17 5.54
C TYR A 78 1.40 -10.91 6.59
N SER A 79 0.23 -10.39 6.15
CA SER A 79 -0.90 -10.20 7.06
C SER A 79 -1.28 -11.55 7.69
N ALA A 80 -0.96 -11.71 8.97
CA ALA A 80 -1.24 -12.91 9.75
C ALA A 80 -2.59 -12.80 10.48
N ILE A 81 -3.55 -12.05 9.92
CA ILE A 81 -4.91 -12.02 10.49
C ILE A 81 -5.50 -13.41 10.27
N ALA A 82 -5.44 -14.23 11.32
CA ALA A 82 -5.87 -15.61 11.32
C ALA A 82 -7.39 -15.68 11.08
N PRO A 83 -7.86 -16.11 9.89
CA PRO A 83 -9.28 -16.12 9.55
C PRO A 83 -10.09 -17.07 10.44
N GLU A 84 -9.40 -18.05 11.03
CA GLU A 84 -9.99 -19.12 11.86
C GLU A 84 -10.24 -18.69 13.32
N ALA A 85 -9.78 -17.50 13.71
CA ALA A 85 -9.88 -17.03 15.09
C ALA A 85 -11.30 -16.50 15.38
N SER A 86 -11.98 -17.06 16.38
CA SER A 86 -13.29 -16.58 16.82
C SER A 86 -13.28 -15.16 17.42
N PHE A 87 -12.09 -14.64 17.73
CA PHE A 87 -11.89 -13.31 18.31
C PHE A 87 -10.48 -12.81 17.98
N VAL A 88 -10.38 -11.62 17.37
CA VAL A 88 -9.11 -10.97 17.02
C VAL A 88 -9.04 -9.62 17.72
N VAL A 89 -7.93 -9.36 18.41
CA VAL A 89 -7.64 -8.06 19.04
C VAL A 89 -6.46 -7.43 18.28
N LEU A 90 -6.63 -6.17 17.92
CA LEU A 90 -5.62 -5.39 17.21
C LEU A 90 -5.16 -4.24 18.12
N GLU A 91 -3.90 -4.28 18.56
CA GLU A 91 -3.32 -3.20 19.33
C GLU A 91 -2.75 -2.13 18.41
N LEU A 92 -3.44 -0.99 18.32
CA LEU A 92 -3.02 0.16 17.49
C LEU A 92 -2.42 1.30 18.32
N GLY A 93 -2.11 1.06 19.61
CA GLY A 93 -1.61 2.10 20.53
C GLY A 93 -0.34 2.78 20.04
N GLU A 94 0.56 2.05 19.38
CA GLU A 94 1.80 2.62 18.82
C GLU A 94 1.57 3.53 17.59
N LEU A 95 0.36 3.46 17.01
CA LEU A 95 -0.06 4.22 15.83
C LEU A 95 -0.91 5.44 16.20
N GLU A 96 -1.35 5.58 17.45
CA GLU A 96 -2.27 6.64 17.91
C GLU A 96 -1.73 8.05 17.63
N ASN A 97 -0.42 8.23 17.75
CA ASN A 97 0.25 9.51 17.48
C ASN A 97 0.58 9.73 15.98
N LYS A 98 0.10 8.87 15.07
CA LYS A 98 0.45 8.85 13.64
C LYS A 98 -0.80 8.77 12.77
N PRO A 99 -1.55 9.88 12.60
CA PRO A 99 -2.90 9.85 12.05
C PRO A 99 -2.99 9.31 10.62
N ASP A 100 -2.02 9.60 9.75
CA ASP A 100 -2.05 9.13 8.35
C ASP A 100 -1.75 7.63 8.23
N LEU A 101 -0.89 7.12 9.11
CA LEU A 101 -0.59 5.69 9.19
C LEU A 101 -1.78 4.92 9.80
N MET A 102 -2.39 5.48 10.85
CA MET A 102 -3.59 4.92 11.48
C MET A 102 -4.73 4.76 10.45
N LYS A 103 -5.00 5.80 9.64
CA LYS A 103 -6.03 5.73 8.58
C LYS A 103 -5.74 4.63 7.55
N ALA A 104 -4.50 4.54 7.10
CA ALA A 104 -4.06 3.52 6.15
C ALA A 104 -4.25 2.09 6.70
N VAL A 105 -3.83 1.86 7.94
CA VAL A 105 -3.95 0.55 8.61
C VAL A 105 -5.41 0.19 8.86
N LEU A 106 -6.22 1.10 9.40
CA LEU A 106 -7.65 0.87 9.62
C LEU A 106 -8.38 0.53 8.32
N PHE A 107 -8.08 1.23 7.23
CA PHE A 107 -8.69 0.95 5.93
C PHE A 107 -8.32 -0.44 5.41
N ALA A 108 -7.04 -0.85 5.53
CA ALA A 108 -6.60 -2.19 5.16
C ALA A 108 -7.28 -3.28 6.01
N LEU A 109 -7.49 -3.02 7.31
CA LEU A 109 -8.20 -3.94 8.20
C LEU A 109 -9.67 -4.09 7.82
N ILE A 110 -10.36 -2.99 7.52
CA ILE A 110 -11.77 -3.02 7.07
C ILE A 110 -11.89 -3.87 5.81
N LEU A 111 -11.03 -3.66 4.81
CA LEU A 111 -11.03 -4.45 3.57
C LEU A 111 -10.76 -5.93 3.83
N ASN A 112 -9.82 -6.26 4.72
CA ASN A 112 -9.51 -7.65 5.04
C ASN A 112 -10.67 -8.36 5.73
N ILE A 113 -11.38 -7.67 6.64
CA ILE A 113 -12.59 -8.20 7.29
C ILE A 113 -13.71 -8.38 6.24
N GLU A 114 -13.90 -7.43 5.34
CA GLU A 114 -14.88 -7.55 4.25
C GLU A 114 -14.59 -8.78 3.37
N GLU A 115 -13.33 -9.00 2.96
CA GLU A 115 -12.94 -10.19 2.19
C GLU A 115 -13.16 -11.52 2.93
N GLN A 116 -13.12 -11.56 4.27
CA GLN A 116 -13.35 -12.78 5.04
C GLN A 116 -14.84 -13.09 5.24
N MET A 117 -15.73 -12.10 5.15
CA MET A 117 -17.17 -12.30 5.32
C MET A 117 -17.89 -12.77 4.06
N TYR A 118 -17.29 -12.60 2.87
CA TYR A 118 -17.85 -12.97 1.57
C TYR A 118 -17.12 -14.19 0.98
#